data_AF-A0A7S0SDY7-F1
#
_entry.id   AF-A0A7S0SDY7-F1
#
_cell.length_a   1.000
_cell.length_b   1.000
_cell.length_c   1.000
_cell.angle_alpha   90.00
_cell.angle_beta   90.00
_cell.angle_gamma   90.00
#
_symmetry.space_group_name_H-M   'P 1'
#
loop_
_entity.id
_entity.type
_entity.pdbx_description
1 polymer ?
#
loop_
_entity_poly.entity_id
_entity_poly.type
_entity_poly.pdbx_seq_one_letter_code
_entity_poly.pdbx_strand_id
1 'polypeptide(L)'
;PSPPSPPSPPSPPFSASTPASVASVAGSVLLDHFLADLLTSRSILKLGFGFGYDLSRMQRSYPNLRSVFAPTHALIDVKAVTLAAFPDKVKLSKAGLATVVASVLGMYVDKTE
;
A
#
# COMPACT_ATOMS: atom_id res chain seq x y z
N PRO A 1 -38.43 -36.45 45.40
CA PRO A 1 -37.05 -35.92 45.42
C PRO A 1 -36.31 -36.32 44.13
N SER A 2 -36.07 -35.35 43.25
CA SER A 2 -35.36 -35.57 41.98
C SER A 2 -33.85 -35.71 42.23
N PRO A 3 -33.13 -36.55 41.46
CA PRO A 3 -31.69 -36.71 41.63
C PRO A 3 -30.93 -35.43 41.20
N PRO A 4 -29.79 -35.11 41.84
CA PRO A 4 -28.98 -33.95 41.49
C PRO A 4 -28.34 -34.12 40.10
N SER A 5 -28.31 -33.04 39.34
CA SER A 5 -27.71 -33.00 38.00
C SER A 5 -26.19 -33.21 38.05
N PRO A 6 -25.59 -33.90 37.07
CA PRO A 6 -24.15 -34.10 37.01
C PRO A 6 -23.40 -32.78 36.77
N PRO A 7 -22.14 -32.67 37.25
CA PRO A 7 -21.33 -31.47 37.05
C PRO A 7 -20.92 -31.30 35.59
N SER A 8 -20.89 -30.04 35.13
CA SER A 8 -20.49 -29.66 33.78
C SER A 8 -19.02 -30.01 33.49
N PRO A 9 -18.68 -30.44 32.27
CA PRO A 9 -17.31 -30.75 31.91
C PRO A 9 -16.42 -29.49 31.91
N PRO A 10 -15.11 -29.63 32.20
CA PRO A 10 -14.17 -28.53 32.16
C PRO A 10 -13.99 -28.03 30.72
N SER A 11 -13.97 -26.71 30.54
CA SER A 11 -13.66 -26.08 29.27
C SER A 11 -12.26 -26.50 28.78
N PRO A 12 -12.09 -26.84 27.49
CA PRO A 12 -10.78 -27.23 26.98
C PRO A 12 -9.79 -26.06 27.07
N PRO A 13 -8.53 -26.30 27.49
CA PRO A 13 -7.47 -25.32 27.32
C PRO A 13 -7.09 -25.32 25.84
N PHE A 14 -6.65 -24.18 25.33
CA PHE A 14 -6.21 -23.95 23.94
C PHE A 14 -7.33 -23.64 22.94
N SER A 15 -7.60 -22.35 22.79
CA SER A 15 -8.11 -21.79 21.53
C SER A 15 -7.13 -22.13 20.41
N ALA A 16 -7.43 -23.17 19.65
CA ALA A 16 -6.72 -23.47 18.41
C ALA A 16 -6.90 -22.28 17.47
N SER A 17 -5.82 -21.54 17.21
CA SER A 17 -5.76 -20.54 16.17
C SER A 17 -6.15 -21.20 14.84
N THR A 18 -7.30 -20.79 14.31
CA THR A 18 -7.92 -21.36 13.11
C THR A 18 -6.94 -21.28 11.93
N PRO A 19 -6.83 -22.28 11.04
CA PRO A 19 -5.86 -22.29 9.93
C PRO A 19 -5.92 -21.06 9.02
N ALA A 20 -7.09 -20.42 8.90
CA ALA A 20 -7.26 -19.16 8.19
C ALA A 20 -6.45 -17.99 8.80
N SER A 21 -6.28 -17.95 10.12
CA SER A 21 -5.49 -16.92 10.80
C SER A 21 -3.99 -17.05 10.53
N VAL A 22 -3.47 -18.28 10.45
CA VAL A 22 -2.06 -18.54 10.15
C VAL A 22 -1.74 -18.20 8.69
N ALA A 23 -2.63 -18.55 7.76
CA ALA A 23 -2.48 -18.20 6.35
C ALA A 23 -2.51 -16.68 6.12
N SER A 24 -3.37 -15.95 6.85
CA SER A 24 -3.43 -14.49 6.82
C SER A 24 -2.13 -13.84 7.32
N VAL A 25 -1.56 -14.36 8.42
CA VAL A 25 -0.27 -13.88 8.96
C VAL A 25 0.87 -14.17 7.98
N ALA A 26 0.95 -15.38 7.44
CA ALA A 26 1.95 -15.74 6.45
C ALA A 26 1.86 -14.86 5.18
N GLY A 27 0.64 -14.58 4.72
CA GLY A 27 0.40 -13.67 3.60
C GLY A 27 0.89 -12.24 3.87
N SER A 28 0.66 -11.72 5.08
CA SER A 28 1.16 -10.40 5.46
C SER A 28 2.69 -10.34 5.50
N VAL A 29 3.36 -11.40 5.97
CA VAL A 29 4.82 -11.47 6.03
C VAL A 29 5.42 -11.52 4.62
N LEU A 30 4.84 -12.33 3.73
CA LEU A 30 5.31 -12.42 2.34
C LEU A 30 5.10 -11.11 1.59
N LEU A 31 3.95 -10.46 1.79
CA LEU A 31 3.70 -9.14 1.22
C LEU A 31 4.70 -8.10 1.75
N ASP A 32 5.00 -8.11 3.05
CA ASP A 32 5.97 -7.17 3.64
C ASP A 32 7.38 -7.37 3.05
N HIS A 33 7.82 -8.62 2.90
CA HIS A 33 9.10 -8.93 2.25
C HIS A 33 9.13 -8.50 0.79
N PHE A 34 8.09 -8.82 0.03
CA PHE A 34 7.99 -8.39 -1.37
C PHE A 34 8.05 -6.86 -1.50
N LEU A 35 7.32 -6.14 -0.67
CA LEU A 35 7.34 -4.68 -0.67
C LEU A 35 8.68 -4.13 -0.21
N ALA A 36 9.34 -4.75 0.77
CA ALA A 36 10.68 -4.35 1.19
C ALA A 36 11.67 -4.46 0.03
N ASP A 37 11.69 -5.62 -0.64
CA ASP A 37 12.56 -5.85 -1.79
C ASP A 37 12.25 -4.90 -2.94
N LEU A 38 10.95 -4.73 -3.25
CA LEU A 38 10.51 -3.84 -4.31
C LEU A 38 10.90 -2.38 -4.00
N LEU A 39 10.47 -1.82 -2.88
CA LEU A 39 10.64 -0.41 -2.54
C LEU A 39 12.11 -0.02 -2.35
N THR A 40 12.93 -0.91 -1.80
CA THR A 40 14.35 -0.66 -1.58
C THR A 40 15.23 -0.98 -2.80
N SER A 41 14.74 -1.73 -3.78
CA SER A 41 15.52 -2.06 -4.98
C SER A 41 16.00 -0.80 -5.73
N ARG A 42 17.30 -0.71 -6.00
CA ARG A 42 17.88 0.37 -6.83
C ARG A 42 17.88 0.07 -8.31
N SER A 43 17.72 -1.20 -8.69
CA SER A 43 17.66 -1.64 -10.08
C SER A 43 16.26 -1.50 -10.68
N ILE A 44 15.23 -1.42 -9.85
CA ILE A 44 13.85 -1.21 -10.28
C ILE A 44 13.50 0.26 -10.07
N LEU A 45 13.29 0.95 -11.19
CA LEU A 45 12.78 2.31 -11.21
C LEU A 45 11.27 2.30 -10.95
N LYS A 46 10.82 3.04 -9.93
CA LYS A 46 9.40 3.22 -9.62
C LYS A 46 8.93 4.57 -10.15
N LEU A 47 7.92 4.53 -10.99
CA LEU A 47 7.28 5.71 -11.54
C LEU A 47 5.91 5.89 -10.87
N GLY A 48 5.60 7.11 -10.45
CA GLY A 48 4.22 7.45 -10.08
C GLY A 48 4.00 8.96 -10.06
N PHE A 49 2.80 9.37 -9.68
CA PHE A 49 2.37 10.77 -9.75
C PHE A 49 1.89 11.25 -8.38
N GLY A 50 2.62 12.16 -7.75
CA GLY A 50 2.34 12.56 -6.37
C GLY A 50 2.63 11.44 -5.38
N PHE A 51 3.72 10.70 -5.61
CA PHE A 51 4.06 9.45 -4.94
C PHE A 51 4.10 9.56 -3.41
N GLY A 52 4.44 10.75 -2.88
CA GLY A 52 4.42 11.00 -1.44
C GLY A 52 3.03 10.84 -0.80
N TYR A 53 1.96 11.17 -1.54
CA TYR A 53 0.59 10.93 -1.11
C TYR A 53 0.29 9.43 -1.03
N ASP A 54 0.69 8.66 -2.04
CA ASP A 54 0.48 7.22 -2.10
C ASP A 54 1.23 6.49 -0.98
N LEU A 55 2.49 6.84 -0.73
CA LEU A 55 3.26 6.30 0.40
C LEU A 55 2.60 6.61 1.74
N SER A 56 2.18 7.85 1.94
CA SER A 56 1.48 8.26 3.17
C SER A 56 0.18 7.49 3.37
N ARG A 57 -0.55 7.24 2.27
CA ARG A 57 -1.79 6.44 2.28
C ARG A 57 -1.50 4.97 2.58
N MET A 58 -0.46 4.38 1.98
CA MET A 58 -0.05 3.01 2.26
C MET A 58 0.36 2.83 3.73
N GLN A 59 1.13 3.75 4.30
CA GLN A 59 1.50 3.73 5.72
C GLN A 59 0.28 3.79 6.65
N ARG A 60 -0.76 4.54 6.27
CA ARG A 60 -2.01 4.62 7.03
C ARG A 60 -2.86 3.36 6.87
N SER A 61 -2.93 2.79 5.67
CA SER A 61 -3.76 1.63 5.35
C SER A 61 -3.16 0.31 5.81
N TYR A 62 -1.83 0.23 5.90
CA TYR A 62 -1.10 -0.99 6.22
C TYR A 62 -0.06 -0.76 7.33
N PRO A 63 -0.49 -0.36 8.54
CA PRO A 63 0.42 -0.02 9.63
C PRO A 63 1.23 -1.24 10.14
N ASN A 64 0.79 -2.45 9.83
CA ASN A 64 1.45 -3.71 10.17
C ASN A 64 2.57 -4.11 9.20
N LEU A 65 2.67 -3.48 8.03
CA LEU A 65 3.75 -3.72 7.07
C LEU A 65 4.91 -2.78 7.41
N ARG A 66 6.08 -3.31 7.75
CA ARG A 66 7.23 -2.49 8.14
C ARG A 66 7.89 -1.87 6.90
N SER A 67 7.81 -2.56 5.77
CA SER A 67 8.37 -2.15 4.48
C SER A 67 7.88 -0.78 4.01
N VAL A 68 6.62 -0.41 4.26
CA VAL A 68 6.07 0.88 3.81
C VAL A 68 6.62 2.09 4.57
N PHE A 69 7.30 1.86 5.70
CA PHE A 69 8.01 2.89 6.46
C PHE A 69 9.51 2.93 6.14
N ALA A 70 10.02 1.98 5.36
CA ALA A 70 11.42 1.93 4.99
C ALA A 70 11.76 3.00 3.93
N PRO A 71 13.02 3.45 3.86
CA PRO A 71 13.47 4.33 2.79
C PRO A 71 13.23 3.69 1.42
N THR A 72 12.54 4.43 0.55
CA THR A 72 12.29 3.99 -0.83
C THR A 72 13.41 4.50 -1.75
N HIS A 73 13.81 3.68 -2.72
CA HIS A 73 14.88 3.99 -3.66
C HIS A 73 14.39 3.98 -5.11
N ALA A 74 15.14 4.67 -5.99
CA ALA A 74 14.90 4.74 -7.42
C ALA A 74 13.47 5.17 -7.79
N LEU A 75 12.95 6.19 -7.10
CA LEU A 75 11.60 6.70 -7.27
C LEU A 75 11.62 7.97 -8.10
N ILE A 76 10.79 8.01 -9.15
CA ILE A 76 10.53 9.19 -9.97
C ILE A 76 9.07 9.62 -9.78
N ASP A 77 8.91 10.82 -9.20
CA ASP A 77 7.62 11.48 -9.15
C ASP A 77 7.42 12.31 -10.43
N VAL A 78 6.55 11.83 -11.31
CA VAL A 78 6.21 12.47 -12.58
C VAL A 78 5.69 13.88 -12.37
N LYS A 79 5.00 14.16 -11.26
CA LYS A 79 4.53 15.51 -10.95
C LYS A 79 5.71 16.46 -10.74
N ALA A 80 6.71 16.04 -9.98
CA ALA A 80 7.91 16.83 -9.75
C ALA A 80 8.73 17.01 -11.04
N VAL A 81 8.91 15.95 -11.82
CA VAL A 81 9.58 16.02 -13.13
C VAL A 81 8.88 16.99 -14.07
N THR A 82 7.54 16.96 -14.12
CA THR A 82 6.75 17.87 -14.97
C THR A 82 6.97 19.32 -14.57
N LEU A 83 7.01 19.62 -13.26
CA LEU A 83 7.25 20.97 -12.77
C LEU A 83 8.66 21.46 -13.03
N ALA A 84 9.65 20.57 -12.96
CA ALA A 84 11.03 20.89 -13.30
C ALA A 84 11.21 21.12 -14.81
N ALA A 85 10.54 20.32 -15.65
CA ALA A 85 10.64 20.41 -17.10
C ALA A 85 9.87 21.61 -17.68
N PHE A 86 8.78 22.02 -17.03
CA PHE A 86 7.92 23.11 -17.48
C PHE A 86 7.69 24.14 -16.36
N PRO A 87 8.72 24.90 -15.95
CA PRO A 87 8.62 25.83 -14.83
C PRO A 87 7.58 26.91 -15.07
N ASP A 88 7.42 27.43 -16.29
CA ASP A 88 6.41 28.45 -16.62
C ASP A 88 4.97 27.93 -16.55
N LYS A 89 4.83 26.60 -16.54
CA LYS A 89 3.57 25.93 -16.37
C LYS A 89 3.29 25.65 -14.89
N VAL A 90 3.65 26.53 -13.96
CA VAL A 90 3.26 26.42 -12.54
C VAL A 90 1.76 26.21 -12.37
N LYS A 91 0.91 26.70 -13.28
CA LYS A 91 -0.54 26.40 -13.28
C LYS A 91 -0.85 24.90 -13.46
N LEU A 92 0.03 24.13 -14.10
CA LEU A 92 0.00 22.65 -14.12
C LEU A 92 0.38 22.00 -12.79
N SER A 93 0.97 22.69 -11.81
CA SER A 93 1.17 22.13 -10.44
C SER A 93 -0.15 21.78 -9.75
N LYS A 94 -1.22 22.47 -10.14
CA LYS A 94 -2.61 22.20 -9.77
C LYS A 94 -3.28 21.20 -10.71
N ALA A 95 -2.64 20.86 -11.82
CA ALA A 95 -3.18 19.96 -12.82
C ALA A 95 -2.76 18.52 -12.51
N GLY A 96 -3.74 17.63 -12.44
CA GLY A 96 -3.52 16.22 -12.15
C GLY A 96 -2.84 15.48 -13.30
N LEU A 97 -2.60 14.18 -13.10
CA LEU A 97 -1.97 13.29 -14.07
C LEU A 97 -2.61 13.40 -15.48
N ALA A 98 -3.94 13.50 -15.56
CA ALA A 98 -4.66 13.65 -16.82
C ALA A 98 -4.18 14.84 -17.69
N THR A 99 -3.85 15.97 -17.07
CA THR A 99 -3.36 17.14 -17.80
C THR A 99 -1.93 16.94 -18.30
N VAL A 100 -1.10 16.24 -17.52
CA VAL A 100 0.24 15.86 -17.96
C VAL A 100 0.15 14.91 -19.16
N VAL A 101 -0.70 13.90 -19.09
CA VAL A 101 -0.94 12.96 -20.20
C VAL A 101 -1.43 13.69 -21.45
N ALA A 102 -2.41 14.59 -21.31
CA ALA A 102 -2.88 15.41 -22.45
C ALA A 102 -1.78 16.28 -23.04
N SER A 103 -0.91 16.86 -22.20
CA SER A 103 0.15 17.77 -22.66
C SER A 103 1.32 17.05 -23.33
N VAL A 104 1.65 15.85 -22.88
CA VAL A 104 2.83 15.10 -23.37
C VAL A 104 2.46 14.13 -24.48
N LEU A 105 1.33 13.45 -24.35
CA LEU A 105 0.91 12.38 -25.25
C LEU A 105 -0.25 12.79 -26.18
N GLY A 106 -0.88 13.95 -25.96
CA GLY A 106 -2.08 14.36 -26.71
C GLY A 106 -3.31 13.50 -26.41
N MET A 107 -3.28 12.72 -25.33
CA MET A 107 -4.33 11.78 -24.96
C MET A 107 -5.18 12.28 -23.79
N TYR A 108 -6.44 11.87 -23.77
CA TYR A 108 -7.32 12.10 -22.62
C TYR A 108 -7.31 10.90 -21.68
N VAL A 109 -7.32 11.16 -20.37
CA VAL A 109 -7.49 10.13 -19.35
C VAL A 109 -8.92 10.19 -18.86
N ASP A 110 -9.67 9.11 -19.09
CA ASP A 110 -10.98 8.95 -18.50
C ASP A 110 -10.86 8.78 -16.98
N LYS A 111 -11.76 9.43 -16.25
CA LYS A 111 -11.79 9.47 -14.77
C LYS A 111 -13.07 8.85 -14.20
N THR A 112 -13.82 8.13 -15.03
CA THR A 112 -15.08 7.50 -14.64
C THR A 112 -14.93 6.22 -13.82
N GLU A 113 -13.70 5.84 -13.45
CA GLU A 113 -13.39 4.76 -12.49
C GLU A 113 -12.55 5.25 -11.31
#